data_AF-A0A401H7Q3-F1
#
_entry.id   AF-A0A401H7Q3-F1
#
_cell.length_a   1.000
_cell.length_b   1.000
_cell.length_c   1.000
_cell.angle_alpha   90.00
_cell.angle_beta   90.00
_cell.angle_gamma   90.00
#
_symmetry.space_group_name_H-M   'P 1'
#
loop_
_entity.id
_entity.type
_entity.pdbx_description
1 polymer ?
#
loop_
_entity_poly.entity_id
_entity_poly.type
_entity_poly.pdbx_seq_one_letter_code
_entity_poly.pdbx_strand_id
1 'polypeptide(L)'
;MKSSYSTNGGSGSTRKVRVRLLGGLRERAGRDSIEIEGRELSWKEVLKKAVEHVEALKEAIENDGSPKPGYLVFVDGVDYRLLPEDHEVVEEVVVLPVTHGGSKEVSGRRVELIHLSWRDIEDAVRDVADKIVGSGFEPDVIVGILRGGIVPALLLADALGVKNIGVMEIKLYTSVGVRKPRPFLRQPLVIEVKDRNVLVVDDVSDSGLTLQHAIEAVDLYLPAQVKTATLYIKPWTNLVPDYYSRSLDKWIVFPWERREVEEELKASGYNI
;
A
#
# COMPACT_ATOMS: atom_id res chain seq x y z
N MET A 1 -31.45 28.70 47.19
CA MET A 1 -31.20 29.29 45.86
C MET A 1 -31.30 28.19 44.82
N LYS A 2 -32.42 28.10 44.09
CA LYS A 2 -32.53 27.31 42.86
C LYS A 2 -32.02 28.19 41.72
N SER A 3 -30.92 27.80 41.08
CA SER A 3 -30.50 28.41 39.82
C SER A 3 -30.90 27.46 38.70
N SER A 4 -31.91 27.89 37.95
CA SER A 4 -32.42 27.31 36.72
C SER A 4 -31.39 27.47 35.61
N TYR A 5 -30.82 26.37 35.14
CA TYR A 5 -30.21 26.35 33.81
C TYR A 5 -31.29 26.03 32.79
N SER A 6 -31.63 27.07 32.04
CA SER A 6 -32.44 27.05 30.83
C SER A 6 -31.92 26.00 29.84
N THR A 7 -32.77 25.04 29.50
CA THR A 7 -32.59 24.19 28.32
C THR A 7 -32.82 25.05 27.08
N ASN A 8 -31.75 25.66 26.57
CA ASN A 8 -31.78 26.27 25.24
C ASN A 8 -31.92 25.16 24.20
N GLY A 9 -33.15 24.99 23.71
CA GLY A 9 -33.43 24.31 22.45
C GLY A 9 -32.74 25.07 21.32
N GLY A 10 -31.60 24.54 20.89
CA GLY A 10 -30.97 24.93 19.64
C GLY A 10 -31.73 24.30 18.49
N SER A 11 -32.32 25.13 17.64
CA SER A 11 -32.80 24.75 16.31
C SER A 11 -31.72 23.93 15.59
N GLY A 12 -32.01 22.66 15.33
CA GLY A 12 -31.07 21.71 14.71
C GLY A 12 -30.75 22.13 13.28
N SER A 13 -29.73 22.95 13.09
CA SER A 13 -29.18 23.28 11.78
C SER A 13 -28.68 22.01 11.12
N THR A 14 -29.16 21.71 9.92
CA THR A 14 -28.56 20.75 9.00
C THR A 14 -27.08 21.09 8.86
N ARG A 15 -26.18 20.10 8.98
CA ARG A 15 -24.74 20.25 8.82
C ARG A 15 -24.31 19.65 7.50
N LYS A 16 -23.25 20.21 6.92
CA LYS A 16 -22.58 19.72 5.72
C LYS A 16 -21.33 18.96 6.13
N VAL A 17 -21.30 17.67 5.83
CA VAL A 17 -20.11 16.82 5.98
C VAL A 17 -19.43 16.68 4.63
N ARG A 18 -18.12 16.90 4.57
CA ARG A 18 -17.33 16.72 3.35
C ARG A 18 -16.86 15.26 3.26
N VAL A 19 -17.17 14.59 2.16
CA VAL A 19 -16.56 13.30 1.81
C VAL A 19 -15.47 13.53 0.79
N ARG A 20 -14.22 13.31 1.17
CA ARG A 20 -13.05 13.62 0.36
C ARG A 20 -12.44 12.36 -0.25
N LEU A 21 -12.18 12.41 -1.55
CA LEU A 21 -11.72 11.26 -2.34
C LEU A 21 -10.24 11.42 -2.70
N LEU A 22 -9.45 10.37 -2.50
CA LEU A 22 -8.01 10.38 -2.78
C LEU A 22 -7.59 9.27 -3.75
N GLY A 23 -6.39 9.39 -4.30
CA GLY A 23 -5.79 8.40 -5.20
C GLY A 23 -6.64 8.14 -6.44
N GLY A 24 -6.64 6.90 -6.93
CA GLY A 24 -7.42 6.50 -8.11
C GLY A 24 -8.94 6.65 -7.94
N LEU A 25 -9.44 6.73 -6.70
CA LEU A 25 -10.88 6.93 -6.45
C LEU A 25 -11.33 8.34 -6.87
N ARG A 26 -10.47 9.35 -6.73
CA ARG A 26 -10.71 10.72 -7.21
C ARG A 26 -10.88 10.76 -8.73
N GLU A 27 -10.02 10.05 -9.45
CA GLU A 27 -10.04 10.00 -10.92
C GLU A 27 -11.31 9.30 -11.42
N ARG A 28 -11.69 8.18 -10.80
CA ARG A 28 -12.91 7.44 -11.16
C ARG A 28 -14.20 8.17 -10.81
N ALA A 29 -14.23 8.87 -9.68
CA ALA A 29 -15.37 9.70 -9.29
C ALA A 29 -15.49 11.00 -10.11
N GLY A 30 -14.42 11.39 -10.84
CA GLY A 30 -14.35 12.65 -11.58
C GLY A 30 -14.44 13.90 -10.70
N ARG A 31 -14.20 13.76 -9.38
CA ARG A 31 -14.26 14.85 -8.40
C ARG A 31 -13.44 14.56 -7.15
N ASP A 32 -13.01 15.62 -6.48
CA ASP A 32 -12.15 15.55 -5.30
C ASP A 32 -12.93 15.39 -3.99
N SER A 33 -14.21 15.77 -3.98
CA SER A 33 -15.07 15.68 -2.81
C SER A 33 -16.57 15.70 -3.14
N ILE A 34 -17.38 15.31 -2.15
CA ILE A 34 -18.85 15.32 -2.15
C ILE A 34 -19.30 16.01 -0.85
N GLU A 35 -20.37 16.80 -0.90
CA GLU A 35 -21.00 17.35 0.32
C GLU A 35 -22.25 16.53 0.65
N ILE A 36 -22.36 16.07 1.90
CA ILE A 36 -23.52 15.35 2.41
C ILE A 36 -24.18 16.20 3.48
N GLU A 37 -25.47 16.49 3.29
CA GLU A 37 -26.28 17.22 4.25
C GLU A 37 -27.05 16.25 5.16
N GLY A 38 -27.04 16.54 6.45
CA GLY A 38 -27.87 15.85 7.42
C GLY A 38 -27.68 16.38 8.83
N ARG A 39 -28.39 15.73 9.76
CA ARG A 39 -28.31 16.03 11.19
C ARG A 39 -27.75 14.80 11.88
N GLU A 40 -26.74 15.00 12.72
CA GLU A 40 -26.18 13.96 13.60
C GLU A 40 -25.85 12.67 12.82
N LEU A 41 -25.23 12.82 11.63
CA LEU A 41 -24.93 11.67 10.77
C LEU A 41 -23.75 10.89 11.32
N SER A 42 -23.91 9.59 11.50
CA SER A 42 -22.80 8.67 11.71
C SER A 42 -21.94 8.56 10.45
N TRP A 43 -20.67 8.17 10.60
CA TRP A 43 -19.78 7.99 9.45
C TRP A 43 -20.29 6.94 8.46
N LYS A 44 -20.96 5.87 8.92
CA LYS A 44 -21.60 4.90 8.01
C LYS A 44 -22.74 5.52 7.22
N GLU A 45 -23.57 6.37 7.84
CA GLU A 45 -24.66 7.06 7.14
C GLU A 45 -24.14 8.08 6.13
N VAL A 46 -23.07 8.80 6.46
CA VAL A 46 -22.40 9.70 5.52
C VAL A 46 -21.92 8.93 4.29
N LEU A 47 -21.27 7.77 4.48
CA LEU A 47 -20.78 6.95 3.38
C LEU A 47 -21.89 6.32 2.54
N LYS A 48 -22.98 5.84 3.16
CA LYS A 48 -24.17 5.37 2.43
C LYS A 48 -24.72 6.44 1.51
N LYS A 49 -24.93 7.64 2.05
CA LYS A 49 -25.40 8.79 1.26
C LYS A 49 -24.40 9.17 0.17
N ALA A 50 -23.10 9.12 0.43
CA ALA A 50 -22.09 9.42 -0.58
C ALA A 50 -22.15 8.47 -1.78
N VAL A 51 -22.39 7.17 -1.54
CA VAL A 51 -22.58 6.16 -2.59
C VAL A 51 -23.81 6.48 -3.46
N GLU A 52 -24.89 7.02 -2.88
CA GLU A 52 -26.06 7.47 -3.63
C GLU A 52 -25.76 8.67 -4.55
N HIS A 53 -24.79 9.51 -4.21
CA HIS A 53 -24.40 10.69 -4.98
C HIS A 53 -23.36 10.38 -6.07
N VAL A 54 -22.51 9.38 -5.85
CA VAL A 54 -21.41 9.00 -6.74
C VAL A 54 -21.31 7.49 -6.83
N GLU A 55 -21.79 6.94 -7.95
CA GLU A 55 -21.82 5.50 -8.23
C GLU A 55 -20.43 4.84 -8.13
N ALA A 56 -19.36 5.56 -8.52
CA ALA A 56 -17.98 5.08 -8.44
C ALA A 56 -17.54 4.72 -7.00
N LEU A 57 -18.22 5.23 -5.97
CA LEU A 57 -17.94 4.88 -4.58
C LEU A 57 -18.39 3.46 -4.20
N LYS A 58 -19.23 2.81 -5.00
CA LYS A 58 -19.58 1.39 -4.78
C LYS A 58 -18.36 0.46 -4.90
N GLU A 59 -17.28 0.91 -5.52
CA GLU A 59 -16.00 0.18 -5.53
C GLU A 59 -15.25 0.26 -4.19
N ALA A 60 -15.53 1.28 -3.39
CA ALA A 60 -14.82 1.55 -2.14
C ALA A 60 -15.66 1.30 -0.88
N ILE A 61 -16.99 1.38 -0.99
CA ILE A 61 -17.93 1.36 0.13
C ILE A 61 -19.05 0.34 -0.15
N GLU A 62 -19.35 -0.50 0.82
CA GLU A 62 -20.46 -1.46 0.81
C GLU A 62 -21.82 -0.77 1.00
N ASN A 63 -22.91 -1.46 0.65
CA ASN A 63 -24.27 -0.93 0.79
C ASN A 63 -24.64 -0.58 2.25
N ASP A 64 -23.99 -1.22 3.22
CA ASP A 64 -24.18 -0.96 4.65
C ASP A 64 -23.32 0.22 5.16
N GLY A 65 -22.60 0.92 4.27
CA GLY A 65 -21.72 2.04 4.59
C GLY A 65 -20.32 1.63 5.06
N SER A 66 -20.01 0.33 5.13
CA SER A 66 -18.69 -0.16 5.55
C SER A 66 -17.67 0.01 4.41
N PRO A 67 -16.41 0.37 4.69
CA PRO A 67 -15.37 0.43 3.67
C PRO A 67 -15.01 -0.97 3.17
N LYS A 68 -14.85 -1.14 1.86
CA LYS A 68 -14.39 -2.37 1.23
C LYS A 68 -12.90 -2.61 1.50
N PRO A 69 -12.42 -3.88 1.48
CA PRO A 69 -11.00 -4.19 1.50
C PRO A 69 -10.22 -3.38 0.45
N GLY A 70 -9.00 -2.94 0.80
CA GLY A 70 -8.19 -2.09 -0.08
C GLY A 70 -8.52 -0.60 0.00
N TYR A 71 -9.45 -0.20 0.87
CA TYR A 71 -9.76 1.20 1.16
C TYR A 71 -9.70 1.47 2.66
N LEU A 72 -9.09 2.59 3.05
CA LEU A 72 -9.24 3.12 4.41
C LEU A 72 -10.16 4.31 4.40
N VAL A 73 -10.94 4.38 5.47
CA VAL A 73 -11.76 5.53 5.80
C VAL A 73 -11.24 6.19 7.05
N PHE A 74 -11.21 7.51 7.00
CA PHE A 74 -10.89 8.34 8.13
C PHE A 74 -12.05 9.29 8.42
N VAL A 75 -12.43 9.39 9.69
CA VAL A 75 -13.49 10.26 10.18
C VAL A 75 -12.84 11.30 11.07
N ASP A 76 -12.89 12.57 10.66
CA ASP A 76 -12.37 13.72 11.43
C ASP A 76 -10.96 13.55 12.02
N GLY A 77 -10.03 12.87 11.33
CA GLY A 77 -8.71 12.65 11.92
C GLY A 77 -8.51 11.29 12.60
N VAL A 78 -9.50 10.39 12.58
CA VAL A 78 -9.42 9.07 13.23
C VAL A 78 -9.72 7.92 12.25
N ASP A 79 -8.94 6.83 12.34
CA ASP A 79 -9.17 5.62 11.55
C ASP A 79 -10.50 4.98 11.96
N TYR A 80 -11.36 4.68 10.99
CA TYR A 80 -12.72 4.18 11.27
C TYR A 80 -12.72 2.88 12.11
N ARG A 81 -11.67 2.07 12.05
CA ARG A 81 -11.55 0.82 12.82
C ARG A 81 -11.41 1.04 14.32
N LEU A 82 -11.09 2.26 14.74
CA LEU A 82 -10.98 2.66 16.14
C LEU A 82 -12.26 3.33 16.65
N LEU A 83 -13.27 3.49 15.79
CA LEU A 83 -14.49 4.21 16.09
C LEU A 83 -15.69 3.24 16.16
N PRO A 84 -16.66 3.50 17.05
CA PRO A 84 -17.93 2.79 17.01
C PRO A 84 -18.71 3.16 15.74
N GLU A 85 -19.61 2.29 15.30
CA GLU A 85 -20.33 2.46 14.02
C GLU A 85 -21.26 3.69 14.00
N ASP A 86 -21.72 4.12 15.16
CA ASP A 86 -22.60 5.25 15.39
C ASP A 86 -21.84 6.56 15.69
N HIS A 87 -20.51 6.56 15.55
CA HIS A 87 -19.71 7.77 15.75
C HIS A 87 -20.12 8.87 14.77
N GLU A 88 -20.60 9.99 15.31
CA GLU A 88 -21.03 11.17 14.54
C GLU A 88 -19.84 11.81 13.82
N VAL A 89 -20.05 12.21 12.56
CA VAL A 89 -19.06 13.00 11.81
C VAL A 89 -19.31 14.48 12.02
N VAL A 90 -18.25 15.19 12.38
CA VAL A 90 -18.27 16.61 12.65
C VAL A 90 -17.93 17.43 11.40
N GLU A 91 -16.91 17.05 10.64
CA GLU A 91 -16.39 17.87 9.53
C GLU A 91 -16.15 17.09 8.22
N GLU A 92 -15.35 16.02 8.27
CA GLU A 92 -14.84 15.35 7.07
C GLU A 92 -14.74 13.83 7.22
N VAL A 93 -15.12 13.12 6.16
CA VAL A 93 -14.79 11.71 5.93
C VAL A 93 -13.82 11.63 4.75
N VAL A 94 -12.65 11.01 4.92
CA VAL A 94 -11.69 10.80 3.83
C VAL A 94 -11.71 9.34 3.42
N VAL A 95 -11.92 9.08 2.14
CA VAL A 95 -11.85 7.74 1.54
C VAL A 95 -10.59 7.66 0.68
N LEU A 96 -9.70 6.73 1.02
CA LEU A 96 -8.44 6.54 0.34
C LEU A 96 -8.23 5.07 -0.03
N PRO A 97 -7.83 4.78 -1.28
CA PRO A 97 -7.35 3.45 -1.65
C PRO A 97 -6.00 3.18 -0.97
N VAL A 98 -5.92 2.11 -0.16
CA VAL A 98 -4.69 1.55 0.37
C VAL A 98 -4.28 0.35 -0.46
N THR A 99 -3.51 0.60 -1.51
CA THR A 99 -2.88 -0.49 -2.26
C THR A 99 -1.72 -1.07 -1.45
N HIS A 100 -1.94 -2.19 -0.76
CA HIS A 100 -0.95 -3.27 -0.71
C HIS A 100 -1.30 -4.22 -1.85
N GLY A 101 -0.79 -3.97 -3.05
CA GLY A 101 -1.00 -4.79 -4.25
C GLY A 101 -2.43 -4.88 -4.79
N GLY A 102 -3.46 -4.69 -3.97
CA GLY A 102 -4.89 -4.98 -4.10
C GLY A 102 -5.67 -4.31 -5.25
N SER A 103 -5.49 -4.68 -6.51
CA SER A 103 -6.46 -4.33 -7.55
C SER A 103 -7.65 -5.30 -7.57
N LYS A 104 -8.83 -4.89 -7.07
CA LYS A 104 -10.19 -5.29 -7.53
C LYS A 104 -11.18 -4.20 -7.05
N GLU A 105 -12.13 -3.67 -7.81
CA GLU A 105 -12.93 -4.23 -8.90
C GLU A 105 -13.11 -3.22 -10.04
N VAL A 106 -12.69 -3.57 -11.26
CA VAL A 106 -13.38 -3.12 -12.47
C VAL A 106 -14.45 -4.15 -12.72
N SER A 107 -15.73 -3.76 -12.62
CA SER A 107 -16.88 -4.63 -12.84
C SER A 107 -16.66 -5.62 -14.01
N GLY A 108 -16.71 -6.92 -13.71
CA GLY A 108 -16.72 -7.98 -14.71
C GLY A 108 -15.38 -8.51 -15.22
N ARG A 109 -14.21 -8.03 -14.76
CA ARG A 109 -12.91 -8.66 -15.10
C ARG A 109 -12.39 -9.51 -13.94
N ARG A 110 -12.23 -10.82 -14.17
CA ARG A 110 -11.43 -11.73 -13.33
C ARG A 110 -10.06 -11.05 -13.09
N VAL A 111 -9.61 -10.93 -11.84
CA VAL A 111 -8.16 -10.74 -11.64
C VAL A 111 -7.51 -12.03 -12.03
N GLU A 112 -6.66 -11.90 -13.02
CA GLU A 112 -5.80 -12.97 -13.41
C GLU A 112 -4.66 -13.01 -12.41
N LEU A 113 -4.60 -14.12 -11.67
CA LEU A 113 -3.50 -14.45 -10.77
C LEU A 113 -2.46 -15.24 -11.57
N ILE A 114 -1.20 -14.90 -11.39
CA ILE A 114 -0.07 -15.74 -11.79
C ILE A 114 0.51 -16.33 -10.53
N HIS A 115 0.37 -17.64 -10.37
CA HIS A 115 1.05 -18.37 -9.31
C HIS A 115 2.45 -18.73 -9.78
N LEU A 116 3.45 -18.18 -9.12
CA LEU A 116 4.84 -18.52 -9.39
C LEU A 116 5.21 -19.81 -8.64
N SER A 117 5.94 -20.68 -9.33
CA SER A 117 6.62 -21.82 -8.74
C SER A 117 8.01 -21.41 -8.24
N TRP A 118 8.62 -22.22 -7.38
CA TRP A 118 10.02 -22.02 -6.97
C TRP A 118 10.98 -22.02 -8.17
N ARG A 119 10.68 -22.81 -9.20
CA ARG A 119 11.47 -22.82 -10.43
C ARG A 119 11.41 -21.47 -11.16
N ASP A 120 10.24 -20.83 -11.20
CA ASP A 120 10.10 -19.49 -11.79
C ASP A 120 10.92 -18.44 -11.02
N ILE A 121 11.07 -18.64 -9.70
CA ILE A 121 11.92 -17.78 -8.85
C ILE A 121 13.39 -18.03 -9.13
N GLU A 122 13.83 -19.28 -9.20
CA GLU A 122 15.23 -19.63 -9.52
C GLU A 122 15.64 -19.09 -10.90
N ASP A 123 14.77 -19.21 -11.91
CA ASP A 123 15.03 -18.69 -13.25
C ASP A 123 15.08 -17.15 -13.25
N ALA A 124 14.20 -16.48 -12.50
CA ALA A 124 14.22 -15.03 -12.37
C ALA A 124 15.46 -14.51 -11.62
N VAL A 125 15.87 -15.19 -10.54
CA VAL A 125 17.11 -14.87 -9.80
C VAL A 125 18.32 -15.01 -10.70
N ARG A 126 18.41 -16.09 -11.50
CA ARG A 126 19.53 -16.28 -12.43
C ARG A 126 19.62 -15.16 -13.45
N ASP A 127 18.50 -14.79 -14.07
CA ASP A 127 18.46 -13.69 -15.03
C ASP A 127 18.84 -12.34 -14.40
N VAL A 128 18.39 -12.06 -13.16
CA VAL A 128 18.80 -10.85 -12.44
C VAL A 128 20.29 -10.88 -12.09
N ALA A 129 20.82 -12.01 -11.62
CA ALA A 129 22.24 -12.17 -11.32
C ALA A 129 23.12 -11.98 -12.56
N ASP A 130 22.73 -12.57 -13.71
CA ASP A 130 23.43 -12.41 -14.98
C ASP A 130 23.45 -10.95 -15.43
N LYS A 131 22.36 -10.20 -15.24
CA LYS A 131 22.28 -8.76 -15.52
C LYS A 131 23.18 -7.93 -14.61
N ILE A 132 23.27 -8.27 -13.31
CA ILE A 132 24.16 -7.61 -12.36
C ILE A 132 25.61 -7.82 -12.76
N VAL A 133 26.02 -9.08 -12.97
CA VAL A 133 27.38 -9.45 -13.41
C VAL A 133 27.71 -8.79 -14.75
N GLY A 134 26.81 -8.85 -15.72
CA GLY A 134 26.99 -8.25 -17.04
C GLY A 134 27.12 -6.72 -17.03
N SER A 135 26.62 -6.05 -15.99
CA SER A 135 26.79 -4.60 -15.81
C SER A 135 28.13 -4.19 -15.19
N GLY A 136 28.90 -5.15 -14.65
CA GLY A 136 30.14 -4.89 -13.92
C GLY A 136 29.93 -4.34 -12.50
N PHE A 137 28.69 -4.39 -11.98
CA PHE A 137 28.40 -4.00 -10.60
C PHE A 137 28.68 -5.17 -9.65
N GLU A 138 29.57 -4.94 -8.68
CA GLU A 138 29.97 -5.92 -7.66
C GLU A 138 29.47 -5.44 -6.29
N PRO A 139 28.32 -5.95 -5.80
CA PRO A 139 27.78 -5.57 -4.50
C PRO A 139 28.60 -6.14 -3.33
N ASP A 140 28.96 -5.28 -2.38
CA ASP A 140 29.61 -5.68 -1.12
C ASP A 140 28.58 -6.18 -0.09
N VAL A 141 27.35 -5.63 -0.17
CA VAL A 141 26.23 -5.89 0.75
C VAL A 141 24.93 -5.97 -0.03
N ILE A 142 24.12 -6.98 0.25
CA ILE A 142 22.73 -7.06 -0.21
C ILE A 142 21.80 -6.68 0.93
N VAL A 143 20.83 -5.82 0.66
CA VAL A 143 19.80 -5.39 1.61
C VAL A 143 18.44 -5.87 1.14
N GLY A 144 17.87 -6.85 1.81
CA GLY A 144 16.51 -7.32 1.55
C GLY A 144 15.45 -6.45 2.23
N ILE A 145 14.45 -6.01 1.48
CA ILE A 145 13.29 -5.30 2.03
C ILE A 145 12.30 -6.32 2.61
N LEU A 146 11.99 -6.18 3.89
CA LEU A 146 11.01 -7.01 4.57
C LEU A 146 9.59 -6.65 4.10
N ARG A 147 8.73 -7.61 3.78
CA ARG A 147 8.93 -9.08 3.90
C ARG A 147 9.36 -9.75 2.58
N GLY A 148 8.86 -9.25 1.44
CA GLY A 148 8.96 -9.90 0.14
C GLY A 148 10.39 -10.08 -0.37
N GLY A 149 11.24 -9.07 -0.16
CA GLY A 149 12.63 -9.03 -0.60
C GLY A 149 13.60 -10.01 0.09
N ILE A 150 13.24 -10.68 1.20
CA ILE A 150 14.18 -11.58 1.91
C ILE A 150 14.59 -12.75 1.04
N VAL A 151 13.62 -13.42 0.40
CA VAL A 151 13.88 -14.63 -0.37
C VAL A 151 14.70 -14.30 -1.62
N PRO A 152 14.34 -13.29 -2.44
CA PRO A 152 15.19 -12.85 -3.55
C PRO A 152 16.58 -12.40 -3.10
N ALA A 153 16.70 -11.65 -1.99
CA ALA A 153 17.98 -11.18 -1.48
C ALA A 153 18.92 -12.34 -1.13
N LEU A 154 18.39 -13.37 -0.45
CA LEU A 154 19.17 -14.54 -0.07
C LEU A 154 19.63 -15.34 -1.30
N LEU A 155 18.75 -15.54 -2.28
CA LEU A 155 19.08 -16.29 -3.49
C LEU A 155 20.08 -15.53 -4.38
N LEU A 156 19.95 -14.20 -4.48
CA LEU A 156 20.93 -13.36 -5.18
C LEU A 156 22.27 -13.34 -4.46
N ALA A 157 22.30 -13.35 -3.13
CA ALA A 157 23.53 -13.40 -2.36
C ALA A 157 24.32 -14.69 -2.63
N ASP A 158 23.64 -15.83 -2.69
CA ASP A 158 24.24 -17.11 -3.09
C ASP A 158 24.76 -17.06 -4.54
N ALA A 159 23.93 -16.60 -5.48
CA ALA A 159 24.29 -16.53 -6.90
C ALA A 159 25.48 -15.59 -7.19
N LEU A 160 25.60 -14.50 -6.43
CA LEU A 160 26.65 -13.48 -6.61
C LEU A 160 27.86 -13.70 -5.67
N GLY A 161 27.81 -14.66 -4.75
CA GLY A 161 28.87 -14.91 -3.77
C GLY A 161 28.99 -13.82 -2.68
N VAL A 162 27.93 -13.04 -2.43
CA VAL A 162 27.91 -11.97 -1.44
C VAL A 162 27.57 -12.53 -0.07
N LYS A 163 28.46 -12.34 0.90
CA LYS A 163 28.29 -12.88 2.27
C LYS A 163 27.52 -11.95 3.19
N ASN A 164 27.56 -10.64 2.93
CA ASN A 164 26.95 -9.64 3.78
C ASN A 164 25.50 -9.41 3.35
N ILE A 165 24.55 -9.84 4.19
CA ILE A 165 23.13 -9.64 3.94
C ILE A 165 22.55 -8.84 5.11
N GLY A 166 22.01 -7.67 4.80
CA GLY A 166 21.19 -6.86 5.68
C GLY A 166 19.71 -7.02 5.37
N VAL A 167 18.86 -6.64 6.32
CA VAL A 167 17.41 -6.53 6.12
C VAL A 167 16.89 -5.23 6.71
N MET A 168 15.84 -4.67 6.10
CA MET A 168 15.13 -3.50 6.60
C MET A 168 13.63 -3.65 6.37
N GLU A 169 12.80 -3.07 7.25
CA GLU A 169 11.33 -3.10 7.07
C GLU A 169 10.82 -1.69 6.77
N ILE A 170 10.13 -1.56 5.63
CA ILE A 170 9.41 -0.34 5.26
C ILE A 170 7.93 -0.66 5.26
N LYS A 171 7.15 0.16 5.97
CA LYS A 171 5.70 0.07 5.97
C LYS A 171 5.09 1.31 5.39
N LEU A 172 4.17 1.16 4.44
CA LEU A 172 3.35 2.26 3.95
C LEU A 172 2.26 2.57 4.97
N TYR A 173 2.47 3.60 5.80
CA TYR A 173 1.45 4.07 6.72
C TYR A 173 0.59 5.13 6.07
N THR A 174 -0.71 4.96 6.19
CA THR A 174 -1.70 6.00 5.91
C THR A 174 -2.19 6.47 7.27
N SER A 175 -1.58 7.54 7.77
CA SER A 175 -2.06 8.22 8.97
C SER A 175 -3.23 9.11 8.61
N VAL A 176 -4.07 9.39 9.59
CA VAL A 176 -5.15 10.32 9.36
C VAL A 176 -4.63 11.74 9.12
N GLY A 177 -5.28 12.47 8.21
CA GLY A 177 -4.89 13.83 7.82
C GLY A 177 -3.77 13.93 6.79
N VAL A 178 -3.15 12.82 6.39
CA VAL A 178 -2.09 12.81 5.37
C VAL A 178 -2.63 12.32 4.03
N ARG A 179 -2.55 13.19 2.99
CA ARG A 179 -3.14 12.98 1.65
C ARG A 179 -2.48 11.87 0.81
N LYS A 180 -1.38 11.26 1.25
CA LYS A 180 -0.64 10.19 0.55
C LYS A 180 -0.09 9.17 1.57
N PRO A 181 0.00 7.87 1.23
CA PRO A 181 0.75 6.91 2.04
C PRO A 181 2.15 7.46 2.32
N ARG A 182 2.50 7.56 3.60
CA ARG A 182 3.87 7.87 4.03
C ARG A 182 4.51 6.56 4.46
N PRO A 183 5.42 6.00 3.68
CA PRO A 183 6.24 4.93 4.17
C PRO A 183 7.04 5.40 5.39
N PHE A 184 7.18 4.51 6.35
CA PHE A 184 8.03 4.69 7.52
C PHE A 184 8.95 3.49 7.66
N LEU A 185 10.19 3.78 8.06
CA LEU A 185 11.18 2.77 8.39
C LEU A 185 10.81 2.15 9.74
N ARG A 186 10.32 0.92 9.72
CA ARG A 186 9.95 0.17 10.92
C ARG A 186 11.14 -0.53 11.54
N GLN A 187 11.98 -1.13 10.70
CA GLN A 187 13.22 -1.78 11.12
C GLN A 187 14.38 -1.16 10.33
N PRO A 188 15.28 -0.43 10.99
CA PRO A 188 16.46 0.15 10.34
C PRO A 188 17.50 -0.91 10.00
N LEU A 189 18.47 -0.51 9.16
CA LEU A 189 19.62 -1.37 8.87
C LEU A 189 20.51 -1.51 10.10
N VAL A 190 20.93 -2.75 10.34
CA VAL A 190 21.81 -3.14 11.45
C VAL A 190 23.20 -3.60 10.96
N ILE A 191 23.46 -3.48 9.65
CA ILE A 191 24.73 -3.82 9.02
C ILE A 191 25.45 -2.54 8.55
N GLU A 192 26.78 -2.55 8.60
CA GLU A 192 27.60 -1.45 8.08
C GLU A 192 27.58 -1.43 6.55
N VAL A 193 27.11 -0.31 5.99
CA VAL A 193 27.04 -0.09 4.54
C VAL A 193 27.79 1.15 4.08
N LYS A 194 28.42 1.89 4.99
CA LYS A 194 29.18 3.10 4.67
C LYS A 194 30.34 2.77 3.72
N ASP A 195 30.50 3.57 2.67
CA ASP A 195 31.54 3.43 1.63
C ASP A 195 31.49 2.08 0.89
N ARG A 196 30.35 1.37 0.92
CA ARG A 196 30.16 0.06 0.24
C ARG A 196 29.21 0.16 -0.95
N ASN A 197 29.34 -0.78 -1.89
CA ASN A 197 28.37 -1.02 -2.94
C ASN A 197 27.18 -1.81 -2.39
N VAL A 198 26.00 -1.21 -2.38
CA VAL A 198 24.78 -1.80 -1.80
C VAL A 198 23.81 -2.17 -2.90
N LEU A 199 23.34 -3.42 -2.89
CA LEU A 199 22.20 -3.86 -3.69
C LEU A 199 20.96 -3.98 -2.81
N VAL A 200 20.00 -3.08 -3.01
CA VAL A 200 18.68 -3.13 -2.35
C VAL A 200 17.76 -4.03 -3.15
N VAL A 201 17.13 -5.01 -2.49
CA VAL A 201 16.37 -6.08 -3.12
C VAL A 201 14.95 -6.16 -2.59
N ASP A 202 13.98 -6.20 -3.50
CA ASP A 202 12.57 -6.54 -3.22
C ASP A 202 12.08 -7.64 -4.17
N ASP A 203 10.90 -8.22 -3.96
CA ASP A 203 10.36 -9.23 -4.88
C ASP A 203 9.70 -8.62 -6.13
N VAL A 204 8.94 -7.53 -5.96
CA VAL A 204 8.29 -6.81 -7.06
C VAL A 204 8.30 -5.30 -6.88
N SER A 205 8.61 -4.56 -7.96
CA SER A 205 8.34 -3.12 -8.02
C SER A 205 6.94 -2.89 -8.59
N ASP A 206 5.96 -2.64 -7.72
CA ASP A 206 4.58 -2.35 -8.13
C ASP A 206 4.32 -0.87 -8.41
N SER A 207 4.17 -0.06 -7.36
CA SER A 207 4.07 1.41 -7.50
C SER A 207 5.44 2.08 -7.59
N GLY A 208 6.48 1.39 -7.14
CA GLY A 208 7.84 1.91 -6.95
C GLY A 208 8.09 2.62 -5.61
N LEU A 209 7.04 2.88 -4.80
CA LEU A 209 7.17 3.66 -3.57
C LEU A 209 8.07 2.99 -2.53
N THR A 210 7.95 1.68 -2.32
CA THR A 210 8.77 0.97 -1.32
C THR A 210 10.25 1.07 -1.65
N LEU A 211 10.64 0.78 -2.89
CA LEU A 211 12.02 0.89 -3.36
C LEU A 211 12.56 2.32 -3.24
N GLN A 212 11.76 3.33 -3.61
CA GLN A 212 12.18 4.73 -3.52
C GLN A 212 12.60 5.07 -2.09
N HIS A 213 11.80 4.67 -1.11
CA HIS A 213 12.09 4.99 0.29
C HIS A 213 13.18 4.12 0.88
N ALA A 214 13.39 2.91 0.35
CA ALA A 214 14.53 2.09 0.70
C ALA A 214 15.84 2.76 0.27
N ILE A 215 15.91 3.28 -0.96
CA ILE A 215 17.06 4.04 -1.43
C ILE A 215 17.31 5.25 -0.52
N GLU A 216 16.29 6.08 -0.30
CA GLU A 216 16.40 7.27 0.56
C GLU A 216 16.88 6.93 1.98
N ALA A 217 16.40 5.82 2.56
CA ALA A 217 16.82 5.39 3.88
C ALA A 217 18.24 4.79 3.90
N VAL A 218 18.63 4.03 2.87
CA VAL A 218 19.98 3.46 2.73
C VAL A 218 21.01 4.55 2.51
N ASP A 219 20.69 5.58 1.72
CA ASP A 219 21.58 6.71 1.43
C ASP A 219 22.01 7.48 2.70
N LEU A 220 21.18 7.48 3.75
CA LEU A 220 21.53 8.08 5.05
C LEU A 220 22.74 7.40 5.71
N TYR A 221 23.07 6.18 5.33
CA TYR A 221 24.22 5.42 5.83
C TYR A 221 25.49 5.64 4.99
N LEU A 222 25.45 6.55 4.01
CA LEU A 222 26.58 6.97 3.17
C LEU A 222 27.30 5.81 2.44
N PRO A 223 26.57 4.96 1.69
CA PRO A 223 27.18 3.96 0.83
C PRO A 223 27.99 4.61 -0.30
N ALA A 224 28.93 3.86 -0.88
CA ALA A 224 29.65 4.32 -2.08
C ALA A 224 28.74 4.36 -3.30
N GLN A 225 27.85 3.37 -3.42
CA GLN A 225 26.87 3.27 -4.49
C GLN A 225 25.66 2.47 -4.01
N VAL A 226 24.45 2.88 -4.42
CA VAL A 226 23.22 2.11 -4.25
C VAL A 226 22.70 1.69 -5.62
N LYS A 227 22.36 0.40 -5.75
CA LYS A 227 21.63 -0.18 -6.86
C LYS A 227 20.44 -0.96 -6.35
N THR A 228 19.46 -1.16 -7.22
CA THR A 228 18.20 -1.83 -6.89
C THR A 228 17.97 -3.06 -7.76
N ALA A 229 17.42 -4.11 -7.17
CA ALA A 229 16.97 -5.28 -7.91
C ALA A 229 15.59 -5.75 -7.45
N THR A 230 14.76 -6.18 -8.39
CA THR A 230 13.57 -6.99 -8.09
C THR A 230 13.48 -8.19 -9.00
N LEU A 231 12.70 -9.21 -8.65
CA LEU A 231 12.45 -10.30 -9.59
C LEU A 231 11.53 -9.82 -10.73
N TYR A 232 10.47 -9.10 -10.36
CA TYR A 232 9.47 -8.63 -11.32
C TYR A 232 9.19 -7.13 -11.17
N ILE A 233 8.63 -6.54 -12.22
CA ILE A 233 8.10 -5.18 -12.19
C ILE A 233 6.68 -5.16 -12.74
N LYS A 234 5.88 -4.20 -12.29
CA LYS A 234 4.64 -3.86 -12.97
C LYS A 234 4.90 -2.83 -14.07
N PRO A 235 4.20 -2.88 -15.22
CA PRO A 235 4.34 -1.89 -16.28
C PRO A 235 4.07 -0.44 -15.82
N TRP A 236 3.31 -0.27 -14.74
CA TRP A 236 2.92 1.03 -14.19
C TRP A 236 3.80 1.50 -13.03
N THR A 237 4.89 0.80 -12.73
CA THR A 237 5.80 1.25 -11.66
C THR A 237 6.40 2.61 -11.99
N ASN A 238 6.45 3.50 -10.99
CA ASN A 238 7.11 4.79 -11.13
C ASN A 238 8.62 4.70 -10.87
N LEU A 239 9.10 3.55 -10.36
CA LEU A 239 10.51 3.29 -10.13
C LEU A 239 10.87 1.91 -10.69
N VAL A 240 11.47 1.92 -11.88
CA VAL A 240 12.08 0.73 -12.48
C VAL A 240 13.43 0.50 -11.77
N PRO A 241 13.64 -0.67 -11.13
CA PRO A 241 14.91 -0.98 -10.50
C PRO A 241 16.01 -1.14 -11.55
N ASP A 242 17.27 -0.98 -11.12
CA ASP A 242 18.44 -1.14 -12.00
C ASP A 242 18.48 -2.53 -12.65
N TYR A 243 18.03 -3.56 -11.90
CA TYR A 243 17.98 -4.93 -12.36
C TYR A 243 16.60 -5.55 -12.09
N TYR A 244 16.02 -6.18 -13.11
CA TYR A 244 14.82 -6.99 -12.95
C TYR A 244 14.75 -8.09 -13.99
N SER A 245 14.01 -9.17 -13.71
CA SER A 245 13.86 -10.24 -14.69
C SER A 245 12.84 -9.87 -15.76
N ARG A 246 11.56 -9.77 -15.36
CA ARG A 246 10.43 -9.61 -16.30
C ARG A 246 9.40 -8.59 -15.81
N SER A 247 8.71 -7.96 -16.76
CA SER A 247 7.52 -7.16 -16.48
C SER A 247 6.27 -8.05 -16.55
N LEU A 248 5.43 -7.99 -15.52
CA LEU A 248 4.17 -8.74 -15.43
C LEU A 248 3.04 -7.78 -15.06
N ASP A 249 1.95 -7.80 -15.82
CA ASP A 249 0.77 -6.93 -15.64
C ASP A 249 -0.34 -7.58 -14.79
N LYS A 250 -0.15 -8.83 -14.36
CA LYS A 250 -1.09 -9.61 -13.57
C LYS A 250 -0.75 -9.57 -12.09
N TRP A 251 -1.66 -9.99 -11.23
CA TRP A 251 -1.35 -10.20 -9.82
C TRP A 251 -0.37 -11.37 -9.67
N ILE A 252 0.74 -11.15 -8.98
CA ILE A 252 1.75 -12.19 -8.76
C ILE A 252 1.46 -12.82 -7.40
N VAL A 253 1.43 -14.14 -7.34
CA VAL A 253 1.39 -14.89 -6.08
C VAL A 253 2.72 -15.62 -5.94
N PHE A 254 3.58 -15.07 -5.09
CA PHE A 254 4.88 -15.68 -4.78
C PHE A 254 4.72 -16.96 -3.93
N PRO A 255 5.70 -17.89 -3.97
CA PRO A 255 5.66 -19.08 -3.13
C PRO A 255 5.57 -18.80 -1.63
N TRP A 256 6.14 -17.68 -1.15
CA TRP A 256 6.19 -17.30 0.27
C TRP A 256 4.95 -16.59 0.81
N GLU A 257 3.99 -16.21 -0.05
CA GLU A 257 2.81 -15.42 0.35
C GLU A 257 1.47 -16.11 0.01
N ARG A 258 1.49 -17.35 -0.50
CA ARG A 258 0.28 -18.07 -0.95
C ARG A 258 -0.85 -18.05 0.08
N ARG A 259 -0.51 -18.34 1.34
CA ARG A 259 -1.49 -18.36 2.43
C ARG A 259 -2.06 -16.98 2.73
N GLU A 260 -1.23 -15.94 2.68
CA GLU A 260 -1.65 -14.55 2.89
C GLU A 260 -2.64 -14.14 1.80
N VAL A 261 -2.31 -14.43 0.53
CA VAL A 261 -3.21 -14.18 -0.60
C VAL A 261 -4.51 -14.99 -0.49
N GLU A 262 -4.45 -16.26 -0.09
CA GLU A 262 -5.66 -17.08 0.13
C GLU A 262 -6.56 -16.50 1.23
N GLU A 263 -5.98 -16.05 2.35
CA GLU A 263 -6.70 -15.43 3.46
C GLU A 263 -7.33 -14.10 3.02
N GLU A 264 -6.62 -13.27 2.25
CA GLU A 264 -7.13 -12.02 1.68
C GLU A 264 -8.25 -12.25 0.67
N LEU A 265 -8.12 -13.24 -0.21
CA LEU A 265 -9.16 -13.60 -1.18
C LEU A 265 -10.43 -14.10 -0.48
N LYS A 266 -10.28 -14.94 0.56
CA LYS A 266 -11.41 -15.38 1.40
C LYS A 266 -12.08 -14.23 2.13
N ALA A 267 -11.30 -13.34 2.75
CA ALA A 267 -11.81 -12.16 3.44
C ALA A 267 -12.53 -11.19 2.48
N SER A 268 -12.13 -11.16 1.20
CA SER A 268 -12.70 -10.31 0.16
C SER A 268 -13.86 -10.96 -0.61
N GLY A 269 -14.39 -12.11 -0.16
CA GLY A 269 -15.56 -12.77 -0.76
C GLY A 269 -15.30 -13.48 -2.08
N TYR A 270 -14.03 -13.72 -2.47
CA TYR A 270 -13.71 -14.53 -3.65
C TYR A 270 -13.79 -16.02 -3.30
N ASN A 271 -14.66 -16.76 -4.01
CA ASN A 271 -14.66 -18.23 -3.96
C ASN A 271 -13.44 -18.75 -4.73
N ILE A 272 -12.59 -19.51 -4.05
CA ILE A 272 -11.41 -20.20 -4.60
C ILE A 272 -11.84 -21.53 -5.22
#